data_AF-A0AAE4A1U8-F1
#
_entry.id   AF-A0AAE4A1U8-F1
#
_cell.length_a   1.000
_cell.length_b   1.000
_cell.length_c   1.000
_cell.angle_alpha   90.00
_cell.angle_beta   90.00
_cell.angle_gamma   90.00
#
_symmetry.space_group_name_H-M   'P 1'
#
loop_
_entity.id
_entity.type
_entity.pdbx_description
1 polymer ?
#
loop_
_entity_poly.entity_id
_entity_poly.type
_entity_poly.pdbx_seq_one_letter_code
_entity_poly.pdbx_strand_id
1 'polypeptide(L)'
;MAEPAYTDAQLEAAVALLEDSERLRSAQELVSRAAPQLQRVLNSALSSGGWFGDIHDQAVHAAAGEPELAQRKVAISTLVAEETRLGMLVGVAVGFELARLLEANDDFPSKEE
;
A
#
# COMPACT_ATOMS: atom_id res chain seq x y z
N MET A 1 -1.17 -27.76 -4.20
CA MET A 1 -1.10 -26.39 -4.72
C MET A 1 -2.49 -25.81 -4.57
N ALA A 2 -2.68 -24.76 -3.77
CA ALA A 2 -3.98 -24.10 -3.68
C ALA A 2 -4.21 -23.35 -5.00
N GLU A 3 -5.37 -23.58 -5.64
CA GLU A 3 -5.76 -22.82 -6.82
C GLU A 3 -5.85 -21.33 -6.46
N PRO A 4 -5.46 -20.41 -7.37
CA PRO A 4 -5.66 -18.99 -7.13
C PRO A 4 -7.16 -18.71 -6.95
N ALA A 5 -7.53 -18.00 -5.88
CA ALA A 5 -8.91 -17.73 -5.51
C ALA A 5 -9.70 -16.93 -6.57
N TYR A 6 -8.99 -16.25 -7.48
CA TYR A 6 -9.55 -15.48 -8.59
C TYR A 6 -8.68 -15.64 -9.84
N THR A 7 -9.29 -15.51 -11.01
CA THR A 7 -8.59 -15.48 -12.32
C THR A 7 -8.13 -14.06 -12.67
N ASP A 8 -7.11 -13.92 -13.52
CA ASP A 8 -6.61 -12.60 -13.98
C ASP A 8 -7.71 -11.74 -14.60
N ALA A 9 -8.62 -12.35 -15.38
CA ALA A 9 -9.76 -11.65 -15.97
C ALA A 9 -10.75 -11.11 -14.92
N GLN A 10 -10.95 -11.83 -13.81
CA GLN A 10 -11.77 -11.34 -12.69
C GLN A 10 -11.07 -10.18 -11.97
N LEU A 11 -9.75 -10.23 -11.82
CA LEU A 11 -8.96 -9.16 -11.22
C LEU A 11 -9.02 -7.89 -12.08
N GLU A 12 -8.79 -8.00 -13.39
CA GLU A 12 -8.88 -6.87 -14.32
C GLU A 12 -10.27 -6.23 -14.32
N ALA A 13 -11.33 -7.04 -14.36
CA ALA A 13 -12.70 -6.55 -14.29
C ALA A 13 -12.99 -5.80 -12.97
N ALA A 14 -12.49 -6.30 -11.85
CA ALA A 14 -12.62 -5.64 -10.56
C ALA A 14 -11.85 -4.31 -10.51
N VAL A 15 -10.64 -4.25 -11.08
CA VAL A 15 -9.85 -3.01 -11.19
C VAL A 15 -10.57 -1.97 -12.04
N ALA A 16 -11.16 -2.36 -13.17
CA ALA A 16 -11.95 -1.44 -14.00
C ALA A 16 -13.14 -0.84 -13.25
N LEU A 17 -13.77 -1.59 -12.34
CA LEU A 17 -14.84 -1.06 -11.48
C LEU A 17 -14.36 -0.05 -10.43
N LEU A 18 -13.06 -0.03 -10.09
CA LEU A 18 -12.48 0.97 -9.18
C LEU A 18 -12.21 2.31 -9.88
N GLU A 19 -12.19 2.34 -11.22
CA GLU A 19 -12.10 3.59 -11.99
C GLU A 19 -13.37 4.46 -11.85
N ASP A 20 -14.46 3.87 -11.34
CA ASP A 20 -15.65 4.60 -10.90
C ASP A 20 -15.32 5.47 -9.67
N SER A 21 -15.17 6.77 -9.94
CA SER A 21 -14.78 7.77 -8.94
C SER A 21 -15.68 7.84 -7.70
N GLU A 22 -16.95 7.43 -7.78
CA GLU A 22 -17.86 7.42 -6.63
C GLU A 22 -17.63 6.20 -5.72
N ARG A 23 -17.34 5.03 -6.31
CA ARG A 23 -16.99 3.81 -5.56
C ARG A 23 -15.69 3.98 -4.80
N LEU A 24 -14.67 4.53 -5.47
CA LEU A 24 -13.38 4.79 -4.84
C LEU A 24 -13.51 5.80 -3.70
N ARG A 25 -14.31 6.86 -3.88
CA ARG A 25 -14.56 7.86 -2.83
C ARG A 25 -15.23 7.25 -1.60
N SER A 26 -16.25 6.42 -1.80
CA SER A 26 -16.98 5.76 -0.70
C SER A 26 -16.04 4.83 0.11
N ALA A 27 -15.17 4.09 -0.58
CA ALA A 27 -14.14 3.28 0.07
C ALA A 27 -13.12 4.14 0.85
N GLN A 28 -12.68 5.25 0.27
CA GLN A 28 -11.76 6.19 0.92
C GLN A 28 -12.36 6.80 2.19
N GLU A 29 -13.63 7.20 2.17
CA GLU A 29 -14.33 7.74 3.35
C GLU A 29 -14.40 6.71 4.49
N LEU A 30 -14.72 5.46 4.17
CA LEU A 30 -14.74 4.37 5.15
C LEU A 30 -13.37 4.19 5.82
N VAL A 31 -12.31 4.12 4.99
CA VAL A 31 -10.92 3.91 5.42
C VAL A 31 -10.35 5.12 6.17
N SER A 32 -10.76 6.34 5.82
CA SER A 32 -10.26 7.58 6.44
C SER A 32 -10.45 7.59 7.97
N ARG A 33 -11.52 6.95 8.46
CA ARG A 33 -11.82 6.81 9.90
C ARG A 33 -10.81 5.94 10.64
N ALA A 34 -10.17 5.00 9.94
CA ALA A 34 -9.14 4.12 10.46
C ALA A 34 -7.71 4.55 10.06
N ALA A 35 -7.56 5.64 9.30
CA ALA A 35 -6.28 6.06 8.72
C ALA A 35 -5.11 6.14 9.73
N PRO A 36 -5.27 6.70 10.95
CA PRO A 36 -4.16 6.72 11.92
C PRO A 36 -3.73 5.33 12.40
N GLN A 37 -4.64 4.36 12.45
CA GLN A 37 -4.34 3.00 12.86
C GLN A 37 -3.69 2.22 11.72
N LEU A 38 -4.22 2.37 10.51
CA LEU A 38 -3.64 1.78 9.30
C LEU A 38 -2.23 2.30 9.01
N GLN A 39 -1.98 3.60 9.23
CA GLN A 39 -0.64 4.18 9.08
C GLN A 39 0.37 3.49 10.01
N ARG A 40 -0.02 3.14 11.24
CA ARG A 40 0.87 2.41 12.17
C ARG A 40 1.19 1.00 11.67
N VAL A 41 0.19 0.30 11.13
CA VAL A 41 0.38 -1.03 10.53
C VAL A 41 1.29 -0.96 9.31
N LEU A 42 1.04 0.00 8.40
CA LEU A 42 1.86 0.26 7.23
C LEU A 42 3.32 0.55 7.63
N ASN A 43 3.54 1.49 8.56
CA ASN A 43 4.89 1.81 9.04
C ASN A 43 5.59 0.56 9.61
N SER A 44 4.87 -0.24 10.40
CA SER A 44 5.42 -1.49 10.94
C SER A 44 5.78 -2.47 9.84
N ALA A 45 4.94 -2.65 8.82
CA ALA A 45 5.18 -3.57 7.71
C ALA A 45 6.39 -3.12 6.86
N LEU A 46 6.48 -1.82 6.57
CA LEU A 46 7.56 -1.21 5.80
C LEU A 46 8.92 -1.33 6.51
N SER A 47 8.95 -1.13 7.84
CA SER A 47 10.16 -1.31 8.66
C SER A 47 10.52 -2.79 8.87
N SER A 48 9.54 -3.68 9.08
CA SER A 48 9.78 -5.10 9.38
C SER A 48 10.23 -5.90 8.16
N GLY A 49 9.83 -5.49 6.96
CA GLY A 49 10.26 -6.11 5.70
C GLY A 49 11.72 -5.83 5.32
N GLY A 50 12.46 -5.06 6.13
CA GLY A 50 13.82 -4.63 5.80
C GLY A 50 13.90 -3.69 4.60
N TRP A 51 12.74 -3.22 4.10
CA TRP A 51 12.62 -2.43 2.88
C TRP A 51 12.94 -0.95 3.13
N PHE A 52 12.47 -0.42 4.27
CA PHE A 52 12.85 0.89 4.79
C PHE A 52 13.90 0.69 5.89
N GLY A 53 15.17 0.77 5.49
CA GLY A 53 16.34 0.59 6.34
C GLY A 53 17.62 1.01 5.59
N ASP A 54 18.77 0.44 5.96
CA ASP A 54 20.09 0.89 5.49
C ASP A 54 20.24 0.95 3.95
N ILE A 55 19.54 0.10 3.19
CA ILE A 55 19.56 0.09 1.72
C ILE A 55 18.83 1.32 1.16
N HIS A 56 17.68 1.67 1.73
CA HIS A 56 16.92 2.85 1.34
C HIS A 56 17.70 4.12 1.66
N ASP A 57 18.28 4.21 2.87
CA ASP A 57 19.08 5.36 3.29
C ASP A 57 20.32 5.54 2.41
N GLN A 58 20.99 4.45 2.01
CA GLN A 58 22.08 4.49 1.05
C GLN A 58 21.63 4.98 -0.33
N ALA A 59 20.47 4.53 -0.81
CA ALA A 59 19.94 4.94 -2.10
C ALA A 59 19.53 6.42 -2.10
N VAL A 60 18.92 6.91 -1.03
CA VAL A 60 18.63 8.34 -0.81
C VAL A 60 19.92 9.15 -0.76
N HIS A 61 20.94 8.68 -0.01
CA HIS A 61 22.23 9.35 0.08
C HIS A 61 22.93 9.43 -1.28
N ALA A 62 22.94 8.33 -2.04
CA ALA A 62 23.51 8.27 -3.38
C ALA A 62 22.78 9.23 -4.34
N ALA A 63 21.45 9.22 -4.35
CA ALA A 63 20.67 10.12 -5.21
C ALA A 63 20.88 11.59 -4.83
N ALA A 64 20.92 11.92 -3.53
CA ALA A 64 21.15 13.30 -3.07
C ALA A 64 22.57 13.78 -3.35
N GLY A 65 23.55 12.88 -3.30
CA GLY A 65 24.97 13.15 -3.55
C GLY A 65 25.35 13.30 -5.02
N GLU A 66 24.46 12.95 -5.96
CA GLU A 66 24.72 13.00 -7.40
C GLU A 66 25.07 14.45 -7.85
N PRO A 67 26.30 14.72 -8.34
CA PRO A 67 26.75 16.08 -8.63
C PRO A 67 26.02 16.74 -9.80
N GLU A 68 25.54 15.99 -10.78
CA GLU A 68 24.86 16.55 -11.95
C GLU A 68 23.34 16.68 -11.70
N LEU A 69 22.77 17.85 -11.97
CA LEU A 69 21.38 18.16 -11.61
C LEU A 69 20.34 17.31 -12.36
N ALA A 70 20.52 17.06 -13.66
CA ALA A 70 19.62 16.22 -14.44
C ALA A 70 19.66 14.75 -13.96
N GLN A 71 20.84 14.20 -13.69
CA GLN A 71 21.03 12.85 -13.16
C GLN A 71 20.44 12.73 -11.75
N ARG A 72 20.66 13.74 -10.90
CA ARG A 72 20.04 13.82 -9.57
C ARG A 72 18.52 13.78 -9.65
N LYS A 73 17.92 14.56 -10.56
CA LYS A 73 16.47 14.57 -10.76
C LYS A 73 15.94 13.21 -11.20
N VAL A 74 16.63 12.53 -12.10
CA VAL A 74 16.27 11.18 -12.53
C VAL A 74 16.35 10.21 -11.35
N ALA A 75 17.46 10.19 -10.62
CA ALA A 75 17.66 9.32 -9.46
C ALA A 75 16.58 9.50 -8.39
N ILE A 76 16.27 10.75 -8.02
CA ILE A 76 15.20 11.06 -7.07
C ILE A 76 13.84 10.62 -7.60
N SER A 77 13.53 10.88 -8.89
CA SER A 77 12.25 10.50 -9.48
C SER A 77 12.07 8.98 -9.50
N THR A 78 13.13 8.24 -9.78
CA THR A 78 13.14 6.76 -9.71
C THR A 78 12.86 6.29 -8.28
N LEU A 79 13.52 6.88 -7.27
CA LEU A 79 13.27 6.53 -5.87
C LEU A 79 11.81 6.76 -5.49
N VAL A 80 11.23 7.92 -5.83
CA VAL A 80 9.83 8.25 -5.53
C VAL A 80 8.86 7.29 -6.24
N ALA A 81 9.14 6.93 -7.49
CA ALA A 81 8.33 5.97 -8.24
C ALA A 81 8.34 4.59 -7.57
N GLU A 82 9.52 4.15 -7.11
CA GLU A 82 9.68 2.87 -6.43
C GLU A 82 8.95 2.86 -5.08
N GLU A 83 9.12 3.91 -4.27
CA GLU A 83 8.39 4.08 -3.01
C GLU A 83 6.88 4.07 -3.21
N THR A 84 6.39 4.76 -4.25
CA THR A 84 4.96 4.81 -4.58
C THR A 84 4.44 3.42 -4.94
N ARG A 85 5.17 2.68 -5.78
CA ARG A 85 4.83 1.31 -6.18
C ARG A 85 4.75 0.38 -4.97
N LEU A 86 5.67 0.55 -4.01
CA LEU A 86 5.71 -0.27 -2.79
C LEU A 86 4.63 0.10 -1.80
N GLY A 87 4.40 1.39 -1.57
CA GLY A 87 3.30 1.89 -0.76
C GLY A 87 1.96 1.37 -1.28
N MET A 88 1.77 1.35 -2.60
CA MET A 88 0.61 0.73 -3.24
C MET A 88 0.53 -0.77 -2.95
N LEU A 89 1.60 -1.55 -3.15
CA LEU A 89 1.61 -2.99 -2.90
C LEU A 89 1.27 -3.34 -1.45
N VAL A 90 1.91 -2.65 -0.49
CA VAL A 90 1.65 -2.87 0.94
C VAL A 90 0.24 -2.42 1.29
N GLY A 91 -0.20 -1.26 0.80
CA GLY A 91 -1.55 -0.75 1.03
C GLY A 91 -2.63 -1.70 0.53
N VAL A 92 -2.46 -2.25 -0.68
CA VAL A 92 -3.36 -3.25 -1.25
C VAL A 92 -3.36 -4.55 -0.44
N ALA A 93 -2.19 -5.05 -0.04
CA ALA A 93 -2.08 -6.26 0.79
C ALA A 93 -2.77 -6.09 2.15
N VAL A 94 -2.57 -4.95 2.82
CA VAL A 94 -3.27 -4.60 4.06
C VAL A 94 -4.78 -4.50 3.82
N GLY A 95 -5.21 -3.92 2.71
CA GLY A 95 -6.62 -3.83 2.32
C GLY A 95 -7.28 -5.19 2.13
N PHE A 96 -6.64 -6.12 1.41
CA PHE A 96 -7.12 -7.48 1.23
C PHE A 96 -7.23 -8.23 2.57
N GLU A 97 -6.20 -8.12 3.40
CA GLU A 97 -6.19 -8.77 4.70
C GLU A 97 -7.26 -8.21 5.64
N LEU A 98 -7.46 -6.89 5.63
CA LEU A 98 -8.53 -6.24 6.39
C LEU A 98 -9.90 -6.71 5.91
N ALA A 99 -10.16 -6.75 4.60
CA ALA A 99 -11.42 -7.24 4.05
C ALA A 99 -11.69 -8.68 4.47
N ARG A 100 -10.69 -9.56 4.34
CA ARG A 100 -10.78 -10.96 4.76
C ARG A 100 -11.05 -11.11 6.26
N LEU A 101 -10.42 -10.28 7.10
CA LEU A 101 -10.67 -10.29 8.54
C LEU A 101 -12.06 -9.80 8.90
N LEU A 102 -12.61 -8.83 8.17
CA LEU A 102 -13.98 -8.35 8.35
C LEU A 102 -15.00 -9.41 7.91
N GLU A 103 -14.80 -10.05 6.76
CA GLU A 103 -15.67 -11.14 6.26
C GLU A 103 -15.61 -12.39 7.15
N ALA A 104 -14.43 -12.73 7.68
CA ALA A 104 -14.27 -13.87 8.58
C ALA A 104 -14.79 -13.61 10.00
N ASN A 105 -14.92 -12.35 10.42
CA ASN A 105 -15.36 -11.94 11.75
C ASN A 105 -16.61 -11.05 11.68
N ASP A 106 -17.72 -11.56 11.12
CA ASP A 106 -19.05 -10.96 11.33
C ASP A 106 -19.46 -10.90 12.84
N ASP A 107 -18.61 -11.40 13.76
CA ASP A 107 -18.80 -11.45 15.21
C ASP A 107 -17.67 -10.71 15.96
N PHE A 108 -17.38 -9.45 15.60
CA PHE A 108 -16.55 -8.60 16.47
C PHE A 108 -17.30 -8.34 17.77
N PRO A 109 -16.66 -8.48 18.95
CA PRO A 109 -17.28 -8.05 20.19
C PRO A 109 -17.61 -6.57 20.07
N SER A 110 -18.90 -6.27 20.13
CA SER A 110 -19.38 -4.89 20.25
C SER A 110 -18.64 -4.29 21.43
N LYS A 111 -17.99 -3.14 21.24
CA LYS A 111 -17.48 -2.40 22.40
C LYS A 111 -18.69 -2.06 23.26
N GLU A 112 -18.84 -2.78 24.37
CA GLU A 112 -19.82 -2.45 25.41
C GLU A 112 -19.58 -0.99 25.83
N GLU A 113 -20.66 -0.21 25.83
CA GLU A 113 -20.73 1.22 26.18
C GLU A 113 -20.35 1.49 27.64
#